data_AF-A0A9Q1MJT2-F1
#
_entry.id   AF-A0A9Q1MJT2-F1
#
_cell.length_a   1.000
_cell.length_b   1.000
_cell.length_c   1.000
_cell.angle_alpha   90.00
_cell.angle_beta   90.00
_cell.angle_gamma   90.00
#
_symmetry.space_group_name_H-M   'P 1'
#
loop_
_entity.id
_entity.type
_entity.pdbx_description
1 polymer ?
#
loop_
_entity_poly.entity_id
_entity_poly.type
_entity_poly.pdbx_seq_one_letter_code
_entity_poly.pdbx_strand_id
1 'polypeptide(L)'
;MIQLLFMVLCLEGMVAFLLMVKIGPLRELVMKCLDQVKMRKGTVLTIAGTISAILFSNFISIIKIQNKGAKIGTMTPMDQVLWRTNLLEATLMGFLLFLGFLIDRMHHYLRKLIVLRSSAGSSKKEFERLEKEKLQLKEKADKAAEEIKLSQKEISSLTETLKKVKLESEEKDKRVKTAEAHVATLQKQAADLLLEYDHLLEDNQNLQNQAHGYRS
;
A
#
# COMPACT_ATOMS: atom_id res chain seq x y z
N MET A 1 -28.98 -17.73 48.88
CA MET A 1 -28.43 -18.35 47.65
C MET A 1 -29.14 -17.85 46.39
N ILE A 2 -30.47 -17.91 46.33
CA ILE A 2 -31.27 -17.49 45.15
C ILE A 2 -31.03 -16.03 44.69
N GLN A 3 -30.94 -15.06 45.61
CA GLN A 3 -30.63 -13.66 45.24
C GLN A 3 -29.25 -13.49 44.57
N LEU A 4 -28.24 -14.24 45.02
CA LEU A 4 -26.90 -14.20 44.42
C LEU A 4 -26.92 -14.84 43.03
N LEU A 5 -27.61 -15.99 42.88
CA LEU A 5 -27.78 -16.64 41.58
C LEU A 5 -28.52 -15.74 40.58
N PHE A 6 -29.52 -14.98 41.05
CA PHE A 6 -30.23 -14.01 40.22
C PHE A 6 -29.33 -12.84 39.79
N MET A 7 -28.51 -12.30 40.70
CA MET A 7 -27.53 -11.26 40.36
C MET A 7 -26.51 -11.74 39.33
N VAL A 8 -25.98 -12.95 39.49
CA VAL A 8 -25.04 -13.55 38.53
C VAL A 8 -25.74 -13.79 37.19
N LEU A 9 -26.98 -14.29 37.19
CA LEU A 9 -27.76 -14.49 35.97
C LEU A 9 -28.03 -13.17 35.24
N CYS A 10 -28.35 -12.09 35.97
CA CYS A 10 -28.51 -10.75 35.41
C CYS A 10 -27.19 -10.26 34.81
N LEU A 11 -26.06 -10.48 35.48
CA LEU A 11 -24.74 -10.07 35.00
C LEU A 11 -24.33 -10.85 33.73
N GLU A 12 -24.48 -12.18 33.73
CA GLU A 12 -24.23 -13.02 32.55
C GLU A 12 -25.18 -12.69 31.40
N GLY A 13 -26.46 -12.45 31.71
CA GLY A 13 -27.46 -11.99 30.75
C GLY A 13 -27.10 -10.63 30.14
N MET A 14 -26.59 -9.71 30.95
CA MET A 14 -26.10 -8.41 30.48
C MET A 14 -24.89 -8.59 29.54
N VAL A 15 -23.94 -9.47 29.89
CA VAL A 15 -22.79 -9.79 29.02
C VAL A 15 -23.24 -10.43 27.70
N ALA A 16 -24.17 -11.39 27.74
CA ALA A 16 -24.75 -12.01 26.56
C ALA A 16 -25.50 -10.98 25.69
N PHE A 17 -26.23 -10.06 26.31
CA PHE A 17 -26.89 -8.97 25.62
C PHE A 17 -25.88 -8.03 24.95
N LEU A 18 -24.82 -7.61 25.64
CA LEU A 18 -23.75 -6.78 25.06
C LEU A 18 -23.07 -7.46 23.85
N LEU A 19 -22.92 -8.78 23.89
CA LEU A 19 -22.41 -9.57 22.76
C LEU A 19 -23.40 -9.59 21.59
N MET A 20 -24.70 -9.66 21.87
CA MET A 20 -25.77 -9.61 20.88
C MET A 20 -25.86 -8.24 20.21
N VAL A 21 -25.74 -7.14 20.97
CA VAL A 21 -25.85 -5.79 20.42
C VAL A 21 -24.75 -5.54 19.37
N LYS A 22 -25.14 -5.04 18.20
CA LYS A 22 -24.28 -4.80 17.02
C LYS A 22 -23.34 -3.59 17.19
N ILE A 23 -22.85 -3.31 18.39
CA ILE A 23 -21.94 -2.19 18.64
C ILE A 23 -20.51 -2.73 18.62
N GLY A 24 -19.81 -2.49 17.51
CA GLY A 24 -18.42 -2.92 17.27
C GLY A 24 -17.44 -2.70 18.44
N PRO A 25 -17.37 -1.50 19.06
CA PRO A 25 -16.38 -1.22 20.11
C PRO A 25 -16.67 -1.93 21.43
N LEU A 26 -17.95 -2.13 21.80
CA LEU A 26 -18.32 -2.85 23.03
C LEU A 26 -17.96 -4.33 22.93
N ARG A 27 -18.13 -4.94 21.75
CA ARG A 27 -17.73 -6.33 21.51
C ARG A 27 -16.23 -6.53 21.67
N GLU A 28 -15.43 -5.56 21.25
CA GLU A 28 -13.97 -5.60 21.41
C GLU A 28 -13.56 -5.46 22.88
N LEU A 29 -14.25 -4.61 23.65
CA LEU A 29 -14.03 -4.43 25.08
C LEU A 29 -14.34 -5.72 25.86
N VAL A 30 -15.50 -6.33 25.62
CA VAL A 30 -15.91 -7.60 26.25
C VAL A 30 -14.92 -8.71 25.88
N MET A 31 -14.43 -8.74 24.64
CA MET A 31 -13.45 -9.73 24.21
C MET A 31 -12.09 -9.55 24.88
N LYS A 32 -11.60 -8.30 25.05
CA LYS A 32 -10.35 -8.02 25.78
C LYS A 32 -10.45 -8.43 27.25
N CYS A 33 -11.60 -8.19 27.88
CA CYS A 33 -11.88 -8.63 29.24
C CYS A 33 -11.91 -10.17 29.33
N LEU A 34 -12.60 -10.84 28.40
CA LEU A 34 -12.62 -12.31 28.33
C LEU A 34 -11.23 -12.90 28.05
N ASP A 35 -10.44 -12.30 27.15
CA ASP A 35 -9.11 -12.78 26.81
C ASP A 35 -8.12 -12.63 27.96
N GLN A 36 -8.23 -11.57 28.77
CA GLN A 36 -7.47 -11.44 30.02
C GLN A 36 -7.80 -12.56 31.00
N VAL A 37 -9.09 -12.88 31.17
CA VAL A 37 -9.53 -13.99 32.04
C VAL A 37 -9.13 -15.36 31.46
N LYS A 38 -9.09 -15.50 30.13
CA LYS A 38 -8.89 -16.79 29.43
C LYS A 38 -7.44 -17.08 29.02
N MET A 39 -6.52 -16.13 29.17
CA MET A 39 -5.08 -16.30 28.90
C MET A 39 -4.41 -17.37 29.79
N ARG A 40 -5.04 -17.78 30.91
CA ARG A 40 -4.63 -18.95 31.70
C ARG A 40 -5.22 -20.25 31.12
N LYS A 41 -4.82 -20.59 29.89
CA LYS A 41 -5.36 -21.73 29.10
C LYS A 41 -5.48 -23.07 29.85
N GLY A 42 -4.59 -23.38 30.80
CA GLY A 42 -4.65 -24.61 31.60
C GLY A 42 -5.65 -24.58 32.75
N THR A 43 -5.89 -23.42 33.35
CA THR A 43 -6.79 -23.26 34.51
C THR A 43 -8.24 -23.20 34.09
N VAL A 44 -8.54 -22.68 32.89
CA VAL A 44 -9.94 -22.56 32.42
C VAL A 44 -10.54 -23.93 32.09
N LEU A 45 -9.75 -24.85 31.51
CA LEU A 45 -10.22 -26.21 31.21
C LEU A 45 -10.45 -27.03 32.48
N THR A 46 -9.58 -26.88 33.47
CA THR A 46 -9.73 -27.53 34.79
C THR A 46 -10.87 -26.91 35.59
N ILE A 47 -11.03 -25.58 35.61
CA ILE A 47 -12.15 -24.91 36.28
C ILE A 47 -13.48 -25.27 35.62
N ALA A 48 -13.57 -25.28 34.28
CA ALA A 48 -14.77 -25.70 33.56
C ALA A 48 -15.11 -27.18 33.83
N GLY A 49 -14.10 -28.06 33.88
CA GLY A 49 -14.26 -29.46 34.26
C GLY A 49 -14.73 -29.63 35.71
N THR A 50 -14.13 -28.91 36.65
CA THR A 50 -14.51 -28.94 38.07
C THR A 50 -15.92 -28.40 38.29
N ILE A 51 -16.26 -27.29 37.66
CA ILE A 51 -17.62 -26.73 37.70
C ILE A 51 -18.59 -27.77 37.12
N SER A 52 -18.33 -28.31 35.91
CA SER A 52 -19.17 -29.34 35.28
C SER A 52 -19.35 -30.59 36.13
N ALA A 53 -18.33 -31.03 36.86
CA ALA A 53 -18.40 -32.19 37.75
C ALA A 53 -19.22 -31.91 39.02
N ILE A 54 -19.05 -30.72 39.62
CA ILE A 54 -19.86 -30.28 40.78
C ILE A 54 -21.35 -30.25 40.41
N LEU A 55 -21.66 -29.90 39.17
CA LEU A 55 -23.03 -29.80 38.68
C LEU A 55 -23.66 -31.15 38.38
N PHE A 56 -22.88 -32.06 37.81
CA PHE A 56 -23.31 -33.44 37.65
C PHE A 56 -23.59 -34.08 39.02
N SER A 57 -22.77 -33.78 40.03
CA SER A 57 -22.98 -34.22 41.42
C SER A 57 -24.27 -33.67 42.04
N ASN A 58 -24.57 -32.40 41.81
CA ASN A 58 -25.83 -31.78 42.27
C ASN A 58 -27.04 -32.37 41.54
N PHE A 59 -26.95 -32.63 40.24
CA PHE A 59 -28.01 -33.25 39.43
C PHE A 59 -28.35 -34.67 39.91
N ILE A 60 -27.31 -35.48 40.19
CA ILE A 60 -27.48 -36.83 40.74
C ILE A 60 -28.07 -36.81 42.14
N SER A 61 -27.75 -35.79 42.95
CA SER A 61 -28.33 -35.62 44.29
C SER A 61 -29.83 -35.32 44.24
N ILE A 62 -30.29 -34.51 43.27
CA ILE A 62 -31.72 -34.22 43.05
C ILE A 62 -32.49 -35.47 42.61
N ILE A 63 -31.91 -36.26 41.69
CA ILE A 63 -32.50 -37.54 41.25
C ILE A 63 -32.58 -38.54 42.42
N LYS A 64 -31.58 -38.57 43.31
CA LYS A 64 -31.60 -39.40 44.52
C LYS A 64 -32.67 -38.96 45.52
N ILE A 65 -32.91 -37.65 45.67
CA ILE A 65 -33.97 -37.12 46.55
C ILE A 65 -35.36 -37.45 45.99
N GLN A 66 -35.57 -37.33 44.68
CA GLN A 66 -36.81 -37.78 44.03
C GLN A 66 -37.03 -39.28 44.16
N ASN A 67 -35.99 -40.09 43.94
CA ASN A 67 -36.08 -41.55 44.07
C ASN A 67 -36.28 -42.01 45.54
N LYS A 68 -35.85 -41.22 46.53
CA LYS A 68 -36.15 -41.48 47.96
C LYS A 68 -37.57 -41.07 48.32
N GLY A 69 -38.04 -39.92 47.84
CA GLY A 69 -39.43 -39.46 48.03
C GLY A 69 -40.46 -40.35 47.32
N ALA A 70 -40.11 -40.95 46.18
CA ALA A 70 -40.98 -41.92 45.48
C ALA A 70 -41.05 -43.28 46.18
N LYS A 71 -40.04 -43.64 46.99
CA LYS A 71 -39.98 -44.93 47.72
C LYS A 71 -40.59 -44.87 49.12
N ILE A 72 -40.67 -43.69 49.72
CA ILE A 72 -41.24 -43.46 51.05
C ILE A 72 -42.51 -42.61 50.84
N GLY A 73 -43.64 -43.28 50.60
CA GLY A 73 -44.92 -42.68 50.20
C GLY A 73 -45.63 -41.83 51.26
N THR A 74 -44.90 -41.01 52.02
CA THR A 74 -45.45 -40.02 52.97
C THR A 74 -44.69 -38.71 52.80
N MET A 75 -45.20 -37.81 51.94
CA MET A 75 -44.63 -36.48 51.78
C MET A 75 -44.97 -35.61 52.99
N THR A 76 -43.97 -35.29 53.80
CA THR A 76 -44.10 -34.34 54.91
C THR A 76 -44.22 -32.92 54.34
N PRO A 77 -45.04 -32.00 54.91
CA PRO A 77 -45.17 -30.62 54.41
C PRO A 77 -43.84 -29.83 54.37
N MET A 78 -42.84 -30.24 55.15
CA MET A 78 -41.47 -29.71 55.10
C MET A 78 -40.70 -30.15 53.83
N ASP A 79 -40.94 -31.36 53.33
CA ASP A 79 -40.31 -31.89 52.13
C ASP A 79 -40.84 -31.21 50.86
N GLN A 80 -42.09 -30.74 50.89
CA GLN A 80 -42.70 -30.00 49.79
C GLN A 80 -42.05 -28.62 49.58
N VAL A 81 -41.76 -27.90 50.66
CA VAL A 81 -41.09 -26.58 50.59
C VAL A 81 -39.61 -26.74 50.22
N LEU A 82 -38.95 -27.77 50.76
CA LEU A 82 -37.57 -28.08 50.43
C LEU A 82 -37.41 -28.50 48.96
N TRP A 83 -38.34 -29.29 48.42
CA TRP A 83 -38.32 -29.71 47.03
C TRP A 83 -38.50 -28.53 46.05
N ARG A 84 -39.43 -27.61 46.31
CA ARG A 84 -39.65 -26.43 45.45
C ARG A 84 -38.41 -25.52 45.42
N THR A 85 -37.79 -25.31 46.58
CA THR A 85 -36.61 -24.44 46.71
C THR A 85 -35.38 -25.08 46.05
N ASN A 86 -35.13 -26.37 46.30
CA ASN A 86 -34.00 -27.09 45.71
C ASN A 86 -34.18 -27.29 44.20
N LEU A 87 -35.41 -27.51 43.72
CA LEU A 87 -35.73 -27.56 42.28
C LEU A 87 -35.51 -26.20 41.60
N LEU A 88 -35.92 -25.11 42.25
CA LEU A 88 -35.70 -23.75 41.72
C LEU A 88 -34.20 -23.42 41.69
N GLU A 89 -33.46 -23.74 42.75
CA GLU A 89 -32.02 -23.52 42.80
C GLU A 89 -31.26 -24.34 41.75
N ALA A 90 -31.66 -25.59 41.53
CA ALA A 90 -31.07 -26.46 40.53
C ALA A 90 -31.32 -26.01 39.09
N THR A 91 -32.56 -25.62 38.78
CA THR A 91 -32.90 -25.11 37.44
C THR A 91 -32.17 -23.80 37.16
N LEU A 92 -32.09 -22.91 38.14
CA LEU A 92 -31.35 -21.64 38.03
C LEU A 92 -29.85 -21.86 37.83
N MET A 93 -29.25 -22.81 38.55
CA MET A 93 -27.86 -23.22 38.37
C MET A 93 -27.61 -23.84 36.99
N GLY A 94 -28.57 -24.61 36.48
CA GLY A 94 -28.59 -25.12 35.09
C GLY A 94 -28.60 -24.00 34.05
N PHE A 95 -29.41 -22.96 34.26
CA PHE A 95 -29.49 -21.81 33.37
C PHE A 95 -28.20 -21.00 33.32
N LEU A 96 -27.56 -20.75 34.47
CA LEU A 96 -26.25 -20.08 34.55
C LEU A 96 -25.19 -20.79 33.70
N LEU A 97 -25.16 -22.12 33.76
CA LEU A 97 -24.21 -22.90 32.96
C LEU A 97 -24.49 -22.85 31.48
N PHE A 98 -25.78 -22.95 31.14
CA PHE A 98 -26.19 -22.86 29.76
C PHE A 98 -25.81 -21.50 29.18
N LEU A 99 -25.99 -20.41 29.95
CA LEU A 99 -25.54 -19.08 29.57
C LEU A 99 -24.01 -19.00 29.46
N GLY A 100 -23.27 -19.49 30.45
CA GLY A 100 -21.80 -19.55 30.40
C GLY A 100 -21.27 -20.31 29.18
N PHE A 101 -21.88 -21.44 28.83
CA PHE A 101 -21.54 -22.22 27.64
C PHE A 101 -21.90 -21.48 26.34
N LEU A 102 -23.06 -20.81 26.29
CA LEU A 102 -23.43 -19.97 25.15
C LEU A 102 -22.44 -18.81 24.96
N ILE A 103 -21.99 -18.19 26.05
CA ILE A 103 -20.98 -17.13 26.02
C ILE A 103 -19.65 -17.68 25.49
N ASP A 104 -19.22 -18.86 25.94
CA ASP A 104 -18.00 -19.53 25.45
C ASP A 104 -18.05 -19.80 23.93
N ARG A 105 -19.16 -20.38 23.47
CA ARG A 105 -19.39 -20.67 22.05
C ARG A 105 -19.46 -19.38 21.23
N MET A 106 -20.16 -18.36 21.72
CA MET A 106 -20.24 -17.05 21.06
C MET A 106 -18.89 -16.36 20.98
N HIS A 107 -18.05 -16.45 22.02
CA HIS A 107 -16.68 -15.94 22.00
C HIS A 107 -15.85 -16.55 20.87
N HIS A 108 -15.99 -17.86 20.65
CA HIS A 108 -15.28 -18.53 19.55
C HIS A 108 -15.72 -18.03 18.17
N TYR A 109 -17.03 -17.85 17.94
CA TYR A 109 -17.53 -17.28 16.68
C TYR A 109 -17.14 -15.81 16.51
N LEU A 110 -17.17 -15.03 17.58
CA LEU A 110 -16.78 -13.62 17.57
C LEU A 110 -15.29 -13.46 17.26
N ARG A 111 -14.41 -14.30 17.82
CA ARG A 111 -12.98 -14.27 17.50
C ARG A 111 -12.74 -14.53 16.01
N LYS A 112 -13.45 -15.50 15.41
CA LYS A 112 -13.38 -15.75 13.97
C LYS A 112 -13.84 -14.54 13.14
N LEU A 113 -14.94 -13.89 13.55
CA LEU A 113 -15.44 -12.69 12.88
C LEU A 113 -14.49 -11.49 12.99
N ILE A 114 -13.85 -11.29 14.14
CA ILE A 114 -12.87 -10.20 14.33
C ILE A 114 -11.61 -10.45 13.53
N VAL A 115 -11.06 -11.67 13.53
CA VAL A 115 -9.90 -12.03 12.71
C VAL A 115 -10.20 -11.77 11.23
N LEU A 116 -11.38 -12.20 10.75
CA LEU A 116 -11.82 -11.99 9.38
C LEU A 116 -12.02 -10.50 9.04
N ARG A 117 -12.56 -9.70 9.98
CA ARG A 117 -12.69 -8.25 9.81
C ARG A 117 -11.35 -7.54 9.85
N SER A 118 -10.40 -7.99 10.68
CA SER A 118 -9.05 -7.44 10.77
C SER A 118 -8.27 -7.70 9.49
N SER A 119 -8.36 -8.91 8.92
CA SER A 119 -7.72 -9.23 7.64
C SER A 119 -8.37 -8.48 6.47
N ALA A 120 -9.70 -8.28 6.50
CA ALA A 120 -10.37 -7.42 5.54
C ALA A 120 -9.98 -5.94 5.72
N GLY A 121 -9.76 -5.50 6.96
CA GLY A 121 -9.32 -4.15 7.30
C GLY A 121 -7.88 -3.86 6.86
N SER A 122 -6.96 -4.82 7.01
CA SER A 122 -5.61 -4.69 6.47
C SER A 122 -5.63 -4.70 4.94
N SER A 123 -6.39 -5.60 4.31
CA SER A 123 -6.57 -5.60 2.86
C SER A 123 -7.14 -4.29 2.32
N LYS A 124 -8.10 -3.67 3.03
CA LYS A 124 -8.65 -2.36 2.65
C LYS A 124 -7.64 -1.22 2.80
N LYS A 125 -6.81 -1.22 3.85
CA LYS A 125 -5.73 -0.24 4.03
C LYS A 125 -4.62 -0.39 3.00
N GLU A 126 -4.25 -1.63 2.68
CA GLU A 126 -3.29 -1.92 1.62
C GLU A 126 -3.84 -1.48 0.26
N PHE A 127 -5.13 -1.72 -0.01
CA PHE A 127 -5.78 -1.23 -1.23
C PHE A 127 -5.77 0.29 -1.34
N GLU A 128 -6.11 1.01 -0.25
CA GLU A 128 -6.07 2.48 -0.22
C GLU A 128 -4.64 3.04 -0.42
N ARG A 129 -3.63 2.36 0.12
CA ARG A 129 -2.23 2.72 -0.09
C ARG A 129 -1.80 2.48 -1.54
N LEU A 130 -2.18 1.34 -2.12
CA LEU A 130 -1.88 0.97 -3.50
C LEU A 130 -2.60 1.89 -4.50
N GLU A 131 -3.81 2.35 -4.16
CA GLU A 131 -4.55 3.35 -4.93
C GLU A 131 -3.85 4.73 -4.89
N LYS A 132 -3.36 5.16 -3.73
CA LYS A 132 -2.54 6.39 -3.61
C LYS A 132 -1.23 6.29 -4.41
N GLU A 133 -0.54 5.17 -4.36
CA GLU A 133 0.68 4.92 -5.15
C GLU A 133 0.40 4.91 -6.66
N LYS A 134 -0.70 4.30 -7.10
CA LYS A 134 -1.17 4.33 -8.50
C LYS A 134 -1.43 5.77 -8.99
N LEU A 135 -2.04 6.60 -8.15
CA LEU A 135 -2.36 7.98 -8.48
C LEU A 135 -1.08 8.84 -8.63
N GLN A 136 -0.12 8.66 -7.72
CA GLN A 136 1.20 9.32 -7.82
C GLN A 136 2.00 8.87 -9.05
N LEU A 137 1.96 7.57 -9.38
CA LEU A 137 2.61 7.07 -10.59
C LEU A 137 1.98 7.65 -11.86
N LYS A 138 0.65 7.79 -11.89
CA LYS A 138 -0.06 8.41 -13.01
C LYS A 138 0.36 9.88 -13.17
N GLU A 139 0.41 10.64 -12.08
CA GLU A 139 0.86 12.05 -12.13
C GLU A 139 2.32 12.18 -12.61
N LYS A 140 3.22 11.29 -12.15
CA LYS A 140 4.61 11.25 -12.63
C LYS A 140 4.69 10.89 -14.11
N ALA A 141 3.87 9.95 -14.57
CA ALA A 141 3.81 9.58 -15.98
C ALA A 141 3.31 10.72 -16.86
N ASP A 142 2.29 11.46 -16.41
CA ASP A 142 1.77 12.63 -17.12
C ASP A 142 2.82 13.75 -17.20
N LYS A 143 3.55 14.02 -16.11
CA LYS A 143 4.69 14.98 -16.11
C LYS A 143 5.80 14.56 -17.06
N ALA A 144 6.21 13.29 -17.03
CA ALA A 144 7.20 12.76 -17.95
C ALA A 144 6.74 12.84 -19.42
N ALA A 145 5.46 12.60 -19.69
CA ALA A 145 4.91 12.73 -21.04
C ALA A 145 4.94 14.19 -21.54
N GLU A 146 4.69 15.18 -20.68
CA GLU A 146 4.83 16.60 -21.04
C GLU A 146 6.30 16.99 -21.28
N GLU A 147 7.24 16.52 -20.46
CA GLU A 147 8.68 16.73 -20.66
C GLU A 147 9.18 16.11 -21.98
N ILE A 148 8.69 14.91 -22.32
CA ILE A 148 9.00 14.25 -23.60
C ILE A 148 8.46 15.09 -24.78
N LYS A 149 7.23 15.62 -24.69
CA LYS A 149 6.68 16.50 -25.75
C LYS A 149 7.48 17.79 -25.90
N LEU A 150 7.92 18.40 -24.81
CA LEU A 150 8.77 19.59 -24.84
C LEU A 150 10.12 19.27 -25.51
N SER A 151 10.77 18.20 -25.07
CA SER A 151 12.04 17.74 -25.65
C SER A 151 11.90 17.43 -27.14
N GLN A 152 10.79 16.82 -27.56
CA GLN A 152 10.53 16.55 -28.97
C GLN A 152 10.35 17.83 -29.80
N LYS A 153 9.74 18.88 -29.24
CA LYS A 153 9.64 20.19 -29.88
C LYS A 153 11.01 20.85 -30.02
N GLU A 154 11.82 20.81 -28.97
CA GLU A 154 13.19 21.32 -28.99
C GLU A 154 14.04 20.61 -30.04
N ILE A 155 14.00 19.28 -30.09
CA ILE A 155 14.68 18.48 -31.12
C ILE A 155 14.22 18.89 -32.53
N SER A 156 12.93 19.12 -32.73
CA SER A 156 12.40 19.55 -34.03
C SER A 156 12.95 20.93 -34.44
N SER A 157 12.94 21.90 -33.52
CA SER A 157 13.50 23.24 -33.76
C SER A 157 15.01 23.20 -34.01
N LEU A 158 15.77 22.41 -33.24
CA LEU A 158 17.22 22.24 -33.41
C LEU A 158 17.54 21.55 -34.73
N THR A 159 16.72 20.60 -35.16
CA THR A 159 16.89 19.92 -36.46
C THR A 159 16.67 20.91 -37.61
N GLU A 160 15.71 21.82 -37.47
CA GLU A 160 15.47 22.87 -38.46
C GLU A 160 16.61 23.89 -38.53
N THR A 161 17.09 24.38 -37.38
CA THR A 161 18.25 25.30 -37.34
C THR A 161 19.51 24.63 -37.88
N LEU A 162 19.73 23.35 -37.57
CA LEU A 162 20.86 22.58 -38.10
C LEU A 162 20.78 22.46 -39.64
N LYS A 163 19.60 22.20 -40.21
CA LYS A 163 19.41 22.22 -41.67
C LYS A 163 19.71 23.58 -42.27
N LYS A 164 19.22 24.66 -41.66
CA LYS A 164 19.48 26.05 -42.12
C LYS A 164 20.98 26.38 -42.10
N VAL A 165 21.67 26.08 -41.00
CA VAL A 165 23.12 26.32 -40.87
C VAL A 165 23.91 25.46 -41.86
N LYS A 166 23.49 24.22 -42.12
CA LYS A 166 24.14 23.36 -43.10
C LYS A 166 24.03 23.94 -44.52
N LEU A 167 22.87 24.48 -44.90
CA LEU A 167 22.69 25.16 -46.19
C LEU A 167 23.54 26.43 -46.28
N GLU A 168 23.57 27.25 -45.22
CA GLU A 168 24.41 28.46 -45.19
C GLU A 168 25.91 28.12 -45.29
N SER A 169 26.35 27.04 -44.64
CA SER A 169 27.72 26.55 -44.75
C SER A 169 28.06 26.09 -46.16
N GLU A 170 27.16 25.37 -46.84
CA GLU A 170 27.37 24.92 -48.21
C GLU A 170 27.41 26.11 -49.20
N GLU A 171 26.60 27.14 -48.96
CA GLU A 171 26.64 28.37 -49.73
C GLU A 171 27.95 29.14 -49.51
N LYS A 172 28.40 29.27 -48.25
CA LYS A 172 29.70 29.88 -47.94
C LYS A 172 30.85 29.11 -48.56
N ASP A 173 30.82 27.77 -48.55
CA ASP A 173 31.85 26.94 -49.19
C ASP A 173 31.92 27.19 -50.71
N LYS A 174 30.76 27.31 -51.38
CA LYS A 174 30.71 27.71 -52.80
C LYS A 174 31.31 29.11 -53.01
N ARG A 175 30.97 30.08 -52.15
CA ARG A 175 31.52 31.45 -52.22
C ARG A 175 33.03 31.47 -52.00
N VAL A 176 33.53 30.70 -51.04
CA VAL A 176 34.97 30.54 -50.79
C VAL A 176 35.66 29.96 -52.02
N LYS A 177 35.13 28.88 -52.60
CA LYS A 177 35.68 28.29 -53.85
C LYS A 177 35.71 29.29 -55.01
N THR A 178 34.67 30.11 -55.18
CA THR A 178 34.68 31.16 -56.21
C THR A 178 35.72 32.24 -55.91
N ALA A 179 35.86 32.67 -54.65
CA ALA A 179 36.84 33.66 -54.24
C ALA A 179 38.28 33.13 -54.40
N GLU A 180 38.54 31.87 -54.04
CA GLU A 180 39.82 31.19 -54.27
C GLU A 180 40.15 31.11 -55.76
N ALA A 181 39.19 30.77 -56.62
CA ALA A 181 39.39 30.78 -58.06
C ALA A 181 39.72 32.19 -58.57
N HIS A 182 39.04 33.23 -58.08
CA HIS A 182 39.36 34.62 -58.42
C HIS A 182 40.77 35.02 -57.97
N VAL A 183 41.17 34.67 -56.74
CA VAL A 183 42.52 34.92 -56.24
C VAL A 183 43.56 34.20 -57.10
N ALA A 184 43.33 32.94 -57.46
CA ALA A 184 44.22 32.19 -58.34
C ALA A 184 44.35 32.83 -59.74
N THR A 185 43.24 33.33 -60.31
CA THR A 185 43.29 34.06 -61.59
C THR A 185 44.05 35.38 -61.48
N LEU A 186 43.85 36.14 -60.39
CA LEU A 186 44.58 37.38 -60.14
C LEU A 186 46.07 37.13 -59.90
N GLN A 187 46.43 36.08 -59.16
CA GLN A 187 47.83 35.65 -59.00
C GLN A 187 48.46 35.29 -60.34
N LYS A 188 47.73 34.59 -61.21
CA LYS A 188 48.21 34.26 -62.56
C LYS A 188 48.42 35.52 -63.40
N GLN A 189 47.47 36.45 -63.38
CA GLN A 189 47.60 37.74 -64.08
C GLN A 189 48.78 38.56 -63.55
N ALA A 190 48.98 38.61 -62.23
CA ALA A 190 50.10 39.31 -61.63
C ALA A 190 51.45 38.67 -61.99
N ALA A 191 51.52 37.33 -62.06
CA ALA A 191 52.72 36.61 -62.51
C ALA A 191 53.03 36.88 -63.98
N ASP A 192 52.00 36.94 -64.84
CA ASP A 192 52.15 37.26 -66.27
C ASP A 192 52.64 38.70 -66.47
N LEU A 193 52.06 39.65 -65.74
CA LEU A 193 52.49 41.06 -65.76
C LEU A 193 53.93 41.24 -65.26
N LEU A 194 54.34 40.43 -64.29
CA LEU A 194 55.72 40.43 -63.77
C LEU A 194 56.70 39.91 -64.82
N LEU A 195 56.33 38.88 -65.58
CA LEU A 195 57.13 38.40 -66.72
C LEU A 195 57.22 39.44 -67.84
N GLU A 196 56.12 40.12 -68.17
CA GLU A 196 56.14 41.22 -69.15
C GLU A 196 57.04 42.37 -68.68
N TYR A 197 57.00 42.69 -67.38
CA TYR A 197 57.88 43.70 -66.80
C TYR A 197 59.36 43.31 -66.90
N ASP A 198 59.72 42.06 -66.58
CA ASP A 198 61.09 41.56 -66.72
C ASP A 198 61.57 41.61 -68.17
N HIS A 199 60.72 41.22 -69.14
CA HIS A 199 61.04 41.30 -70.57
C HIS A 199 61.23 42.76 -71.03
N LEU A 200 60.39 43.69 -70.59
CA LEU A 200 60.53 45.12 -70.90
C LEU A 200 61.79 45.72 -70.28
N LEU A 201 62.20 45.24 -69.10
CA LEU A 201 63.44 45.64 -68.45
C LEU A 201 64.66 45.18 -69.26
N GLU A 202 64.64 43.93 -69.74
CA GLU A 202 65.69 43.34 -70.59
C GLU A 202 65.79 44.09 -71.93
N ASP A 203 64.67 44.40 -72.58
CA ASP A 203 64.65 45.21 -73.81
C ASP A 203 65.18 46.63 -73.57
N ASN A 204 64.85 47.26 -72.43
CA ASN A 204 65.40 48.56 -72.07
C ASN A 204 66.92 48.51 -71.90
N GLN A 205 67.44 47.46 -71.24
CA GLN A 205 68.89 47.26 -71.10
C GLN A 205 69.55 47.05 -72.47
N ASN A 206 68.95 46.26 -73.35
CA ASN A 206 69.44 46.04 -74.71
C ASN A 206 69.47 47.35 -75.53
N LEU A 207 68.43 48.17 -75.44
CA LEU A 207 68.39 49.49 -76.08
C LEU A 207 69.44 50.44 -75.51
N GLN A 208 69.67 50.46 -74.19
CA GLN A 208 70.76 51.24 -73.60
C GLN A 208 72.14 50.78 -74.09
N ASN A 209 72.36 49.47 -74.20
CA ASN A 209 73.59 48.88 -74.74
C ASN A 209 73.79 49.26 -76.22
N GLN A 210 72.74 49.23 -77.04
CA GLN A 210 72.80 49.70 -78.44
C GLN A 210 73.10 51.21 -78.52
N ALA A 211 72.46 52.04 -77.70
CA ALA A 211 72.71 53.47 -77.66
C ALA A 211 74.15 53.82 -77.21
N HIS A 212 74.77 52.98 -76.36
CA HIS A 212 76.18 53.12 -75.99
C HIS A 212 77.12 52.64 -77.11
N GLY A 213 76.71 51.64 -77.92
CA GLY A 213 77.47 51.18 -79.09
C GLY A 213 77.53 52.16 -80.27
N TYR A 214 76.53 53.04 -80.43
CA TYR A 214 76.48 54.07 -81.47
C TYR A 214 77.26 55.36 -81.14
N ARG A 215 77.88 55.44 -79.94
CA ARG A 215 78.60 56.64 -79.45
C ARG A 215 80.12 56.51 -79.54
N SER A 216 80.64 55.56 -80.32
CA SER A 216 82.06 55.41 -80.68
C SER A 216 82.28 55.58 -82.17
#